data_AF-A0A9P0FG38-F1
#
_entry.id   AF-A0A9P0FG38-F1
#
_cell.length_a   1.000
_cell.length_b   1.000
_cell.length_c   1.000
_cell.angle_alpha   90.00
_cell.angle_beta   90.00
_cell.angle_gamma   90.00
#
_symmetry.space_group_name_H-M   'P 1'
#
loop_
_entity.id
_entity.type
_entity.pdbx_description
1 polymer ?
#
loop_
_entity_poly.entity_id
_entity_poly.type
_entity_poly.pdbx_seq_one_letter_code
_entity_poly.pdbx_strand_id
1 'polypeptide(L)'
;MEAEQPTAIEIFTWYRELIKKIEERKKQKFVPFLAQQILIKKGDSGQLDSKKLLLIIDTFYENCLKYLNLWENNFEEIKNFNWVLLKEKLEWASIHNSAEIINKQLSSNVINFDDLFDEVSQINDILDKSKKALDELNTPEEKWKSIFSASEDGSLMNIKKL
;
A
#
# COMPACT_ATOMS: atom_id res chain seq x y z
N MET A 1 8.83 9.53 16.41
CA MET A 1 7.40 9.36 16.77
C MET A 1 6.49 9.27 15.55
N GLU A 2 6.91 9.73 14.35
CA GLU A 2 6.21 9.38 13.08
C GLU A 2 6.79 8.12 12.41
N ALA A 3 8.08 7.83 12.60
CA ALA A 3 8.78 6.68 12.01
C ALA A 3 8.39 5.27 12.51
N GLU A 4 7.46 5.19 13.48
CA GLU A 4 7.07 3.92 14.09
C GLU A 4 5.78 3.34 13.49
N GLN A 5 5.04 4.15 12.71
CA GLN A 5 3.74 3.75 12.16
C GLN A 5 3.81 3.67 10.64
N PRO A 6 3.20 2.63 10.04
CA PRO A 6 3.14 2.50 8.59
C PRO A 6 2.32 3.64 7.98
N THR A 7 2.75 4.10 6.81
CA THR A 7 2.02 5.07 6.02
C THR A 7 0.66 4.52 5.56
N ALA A 8 -0.30 5.40 5.27
CA ALA A 8 -1.62 4.99 4.78
C ALA A 8 -1.53 4.12 3.50
N ILE A 9 -0.52 4.37 2.65
CA ILE A 9 -0.29 3.62 1.42
C ILE A 9 0.31 2.22 1.68
N GLU A 10 1.14 2.07 2.72
CA GLU A 10 1.61 0.75 3.18
C GLU A 10 0.46 -0.07 3.74
N ILE A 11 -0.39 0.53 4.58
CA ILE A 11 -1.60 -0.10 5.11
C ILE A 11 -2.50 -0.55 3.96
N PHE A 12 -2.73 0.32 2.97
CA PHE A 12 -3.51 -0.02 1.78
C PHE A 12 -2.90 -1.20 1.00
N THR A 13 -1.58 -1.22 0.85
CA THR A 13 -0.86 -2.33 0.20
C THR A 13 -1.09 -3.65 0.96
N TRP A 14 -0.89 -3.66 2.29
CA TRP A 14 -1.11 -4.84 3.12
C TRP A 14 -2.55 -5.33 3.08
N TYR A 15 -3.49 -4.38 3.08
CA TYR A 15 -4.91 -4.65 2.98
C TYR A 15 -5.26 -5.35 1.64
N ARG A 16 -4.73 -4.86 0.51
CA ARG A 16 -4.91 -5.49 -0.81
C ARG A 16 -4.26 -6.88 -0.88
N GLU A 17 -3.09 -7.04 -0.27
CA GLU A 17 -2.44 -8.35 -0.16
C GLU A 17 -3.27 -9.34 0.70
N LEU A 18 -3.91 -8.86 1.77
CA LEU A 18 -4.78 -9.68 2.61
C LEU A 18 -5.99 -10.18 1.83
N ILE A 19 -6.66 -9.31 1.06
CA ILE A 19 -7.77 -9.71 0.18
C ILE A 19 -7.30 -10.81 -0.78
N LYS A 20 -6.19 -10.59 -1.50
CA LYS A 20 -5.64 -11.58 -2.45
C LYS A 20 -5.33 -12.93 -1.78
N LYS A 21 -4.78 -12.91 -0.56
CA LYS A 21 -4.51 -14.14 0.21
C LYS A 21 -5.80 -14.87 0.58
N ILE A 22 -6.86 -14.15 0.94
CA ILE A 22 -8.16 -14.74 1.30
C ILE A 22 -8.85 -15.32 0.05
N GLU A 23 -8.82 -14.63 -1.08
CA GLU A 23 -9.35 -15.13 -2.35
C GLU A 23 -8.68 -16.43 -2.77
N GLU A 24 -7.34 -16.49 -2.72
CA GLU A 24 -6.60 -17.70 -3.09
C GLU A 24 -6.90 -18.86 -2.13
N ARG A 25 -6.98 -18.58 -0.82
CA ARG A 25 -7.37 -19.58 0.18
C ARG A 25 -8.80 -20.11 -0.05
N LYS A 26 -9.74 -19.23 -0.41
CA LYS A 26 -11.11 -19.63 -0.78
C LYS A 26 -11.09 -20.54 -2.00
N LYS A 27 -10.41 -20.14 -3.06
CA LYS A 27 -10.28 -20.89 -4.32
C LYS A 27 -9.71 -22.30 -4.10
N GLN A 28 -8.69 -22.40 -3.25
CA GLN A 28 -8.05 -23.67 -2.90
C GLN A 28 -8.82 -24.47 -1.84
N LYS A 29 -9.94 -23.95 -1.31
CA LYS A 29 -10.67 -24.52 -0.17
C LYS A 29 -9.75 -24.81 1.02
N PHE A 30 -8.79 -23.92 1.22
CA PHE A 30 -7.73 -24.09 2.20
C PHE A 30 -8.31 -24.09 3.62
N VAL A 31 -7.80 -24.99 4.46
CA VAL A 31 -8.15 -25.05 5.88
C VAL A 31 -6.87 -25.00 6.69
N PRO A 32 -6.66 -23.97 7.54
CA PRO A 32 -5.48 -23.91 8.40
C PRO A 32 -5.39 -25.16 9.28
N PHE A 33 -4.18 -25.69 9.47
CA PHE A 33 -3.94 -26.90 10.27
C PHE A 33 -4.52 -26.82 11.68
N LEU A 34 -4.40 -25.68 12.36
CA LEU A 34 -5.01 -25.48 13.68
C LEU A 34 -6.54 -25.58 13.64
N ALA A 35 -7.18 -25.04 12.59
CA ALA A 35 -8.61 -25.20 12.40
C ALA A 35 -8.97 -26.67 12.14
N GLN A 36 -8.17 -27.40 11.35
CA GLN A 36 -8.34 -28.85 11.17
C GLN A 36 -8.23 -29.61 12.50
N GLN A 37 -7.24 -29.30 13.34
CA GLN A 37 -7.09 -29.92 14.65
C GLN A 37 -8.31 -29.69 15.55
N ILE A 38 -8.86 -28.47 15.56
CA ILE A 38 -10.08 -28.15 16.32
C ILE A 38 -11.27 -28.93 15.77
N LEU A 39 -11.39 -29.04 14.44
CA LEU A 39 -12.47 -29.78 13.77
C LEU A 39 -12.37 -31.28 14.05
N ILE A 40 -11.17 -31.86 14.09
CA ILE A 40 -10.92 -33.26 14.45
C ILE A 40 -11.28 -33.51 15.92
N LYS A 41 -10.80 -32.67 16.84
CA LYS A 41 -11.14 -32.75 18.27
C LYS A 41 -12.65 -32.65 18.55
N LYS A 42 -13.39 -31.87 17.73
CA LYS A 42 -14.86 -31.80 17.79
C LYS A 42 -15.53 -32.96 17.06
N GLY A 43 -14.94 -33.48 15.99
CA GLY A 43 -15.43 -34.62 15.19
C GLY A 43 -15.43 -35.95 15.94
N ASP A 44 -14.58 -36.11 16.96
CA ASP A 44 -14.62 -37.26 17.87
C ASP A 44 -15.94 -37.34 18.69
N SER A 45 -16.75 -36.27 18.71
CA SER A 45 -18.11 -36.26 19.29
C SER A 45 -19.26 -36.48 18.28
N GLY A 46 -18.94 -36.73 17.00
CA GLY A 46 -19.90 -36.95 15.93
C GLY A 46 -19.31 -36.57 14.57
N GLN A 47 -19.38 -37.48 13.58
CA GLN A 47 -18.86 -37.31 12.23
C GLN A 47 -19.28 -35.96 11.63
N LEU A 48 -18.33 -35.04 11.50
CA LEU A 48 -18.50 -33.83 10.71
C LEU A 48 -18.59 -34.24 9.23
N ASP A 49 -19.77 -34.09 8.64
CA ASP A 49 -19.95 -34.26 7.20
C ASP A 49 -18.98 -33.32 6.46
N SER A 50 -18.09 -33.92 5.66
CA SER A 50 -17.07 -33.22 4.89
C SER A 50 -17.67 -32.16 3.97
N LYS A 51 -18.89 -32.39 3.45
CA LYS A 51 -19.60 -31.41 2.63
C LYS A 51 -20.03 -30.19 3.44
N LYS A 52 -20.54 -30.41 4.65
CA LYS A 52 -20.95 -29.33 5.56
C LYS A 52 -19.75 -28.49 6.01
N LEU A 53 -18.61 -29.13 6.25
CA LEU A 53 -17.35 -28.46 6.60
C LEU A 53 -16.87 -27.56 5.47
N LEU A 54 -16.85 -28.06 4.23
CA LEU A 54 -16.47 -27.27 3.05
C LEU A 54 -17.39 -26.05 2.85
N LEU A 55 -18.70 -26.20 3.06
CA LEU A 55 -19.66 -25.08 2.99
C LEU A 55 -19.38 -24.01 4.06
N ILE A 56 -19.07 -24.43 5.29
CA ILE A 56 -18.74 -23.49 6.38
C ILE A 56 -17.47 -22.69 6.04
N ILE A 57 -16.44 -23.35 5.50
CA ILE A 57 -15.18 -22.69 5.13
C ILE A 57 -15.39 -21.72 3.98
N ASP A 58 -16.15 -22.12 2.96
CA ASP A 58 -16.46 -21.26 1.82
C ASP A 58 -17.24 -20.01 2.27
N THR A 59 -18.25 -20.20 3.14
CA THR A 59 -19.03 -19.12 3.76
C THR A 59 -18.16 -18.21 4.63
N PHE A 60 -17.21 -18.77 5.38
CA PHE A 60 -16.28 -17.99 6.19
C PHE A 60 -15.45 -17.04 5.33
N TYR A 61 -14.82 -17.56 4.27
CA TYR A 61 -14.03 -16.71 3.37
C TYR A 61 -14.88 -15.69 2.61
N GLU A 62 -16.07 -16.08 2.17
CA GLU A 62 -17.01 -15.15 1.55
C GLU A 62 -17.39 -14.00 2.48
N ASN A 63 -17.70 -14.29 3.74
CA ASN A 63 -17.99 -13.27 4.73
C ASN A 63 -16.76 -12.37 4.99
N CYS A 64 -15.56 -12.93 5.12
CA CYS A 64 -14.34 -12.15 5.26
C CYS A 64 -14.15 -11.18 4.09
N LEU A 65 -14.29 -11.65 2.85
CA LEU A 65 -14.18 -10.80 1.66
C LEU A 65 -15.27 -9.73 1.64
N LYS A 66 -16.51 -10.07 2.00
CA LYS A 66 -17.60 -9.09 2.08
C LYS A 66 -17.29 -7.98 3.07
N TYR A 67 -16.80 -8.32 4.26
CA TYR A 67 -16.42 -7.32 5.27
C TYR A 67 -15.24 -6.48 4.83
N LEU A 68 -14.21 -7.10 4.26
CA LEU A 68 -13.07 -6.36 3.72
C LEU A 68 -13.57 -5.40 2.65
N ASN A 69 -14.24 -5.86 1.60
CA ASN A 69 -14.70 -5.01 0.49
C ASN A 69 -15.56 -3.81 0.94
N LEU A 70 -16.31 -3.91 2.05
CA LEU A 70 -17.02 -2.76 2.62
C LEU A 70 -16.09 -1.65 3.11
N TRP A 71 -14.91 -2.00 3.61
CA TRP A 71 -13.89 -1.06 4.09
C TRP A 71 -13.02 -0.49 2.96
N GLU A 72 -12.93 -1.18 1.81
CA GLU A 72 -12.09 -0.76 0.68
C GLU A 72 -12.46 0.63 0.14
N ASN A 73 -13.75 0.98 0.18
CA ASN A 73 -14.26 2.28 -0.27
C ASN A 73 -13.57 3.48 0.43
N ASN A 74 -13.03 3.28 1.63
CA ASN A 74 -12.33 4.34 2.37
C ASN A 74 -10.90 4.59 1.86
N PHE A 75 -10.38 3.73 0.98
CA PHE A 75 -9.01 3.81 0.47
C PHE A 75 -8.94 4.16 -1.03
N GLU A 76 -10.07 4.47 -1.67
CA GLU A 76 -10.11 4.60 -3.12
C GLU A 76 -9.20 5.72 -3.64
N GLU A 77 -9.08 6.83 -2.93
CA GLU A 77 -8.19 7.94 -3.32
C GLU A 77 -6.72 7.65 -3.00
N ILE A 78 -6.45 6.85 -1.96
CA ILE A 78 -5.10 6.52 -1.49
C ILE A 78 -4.30 5.78 -2.58
N LYS A 79 -4.96 5.01 -3.45
CA LYS A 79 -4.30 4.30 -4.57
C LYS A 79 -3.52 5.23 -5.51
N ASN A 80 -3.92 6.51 -5.61
CA ASN A 80 -3.24 7.48 -6.46
C ASN A 80 -1.85 7.86 -5.93
N PHE A 81 -1.62 7.65 -4.63
CA PHE A 81 -0.38 7.99 -3.92
C PHE A 81 0.63 6.83 -3.86
N ASN A 82 0.46 5.79 -4.68
CA ASN A 82 1.38 4.64 -4.73
C ASN A 82 2.86 5.04 -4.95
N TRP A 83 3.10 6.15 -5.64
CA TRP A 83 4.44 6.69 -5.91
C TRP A 83 5.22 7.03 -4.63
N VAL A 84 4.55 7.27 -3.50
CA VAL A 84 5.16 7.52 -2.19
C VAL A 84 6.00 6.32 -1.73
N LEU A 85 5.70 5.09 -2.19
CA LEU A 85 6.45 3.90 -1.83
C LEU A 85 7.83 3.79 -2.49
N LEU A 86 8.11 4.62 -3.51
CA LEU A 86 9.39 4.62 -4.24
C LEU A 86 9.83 3.21 -4.68
N LYS A 87 8.88 2.42 -5.20
CA LYS A 87 9.13 1.09 -5.77
C LYS A 87 9.64 1.17 -7.21
N GLU A 88 9.25 2.23 -7.91
CA GLU A 88 9.53 2.48 -9.32
C GLU A 88 9.85 3.96 -9.51
N LYS A 89 10.26 4.34 -10.73
CA LYS A 89 10.50 5.73 -11.11
C LYS A 89 9.20 6.54 -10.97
N LEU A 90 9.30 7.82 -10.61
CA LEU A 90 8.12 8.67 -10.48
C LEU A 90 7.56 8.98 -11.88
N GLU A 91 6.38 8.45 -12.16
CA GLU A 91 5.63 8.77 -13.37
C GLU A 91 4.86 10.09 -13.19
N TRP A 92 5.11 11.06 -14.07
CA TRP A 92 4.45 12.36 -14.02
C TRP A 92 2.91 12.25 -13.97
N ALA A 93 2.31 11.36 -14.77
CA ALA A 93 0.87 11.16 -14.78
C ALA A 93 0.30 10.78 -13.40
N SER A 94 1.03 9.96 -12.64
CA SER A 94 0.64 9.54 -11.29
C SER A 94 0.77 10.69 -10.27
N ILE A 95 1.84 11.48 -10.37
CA ILE A 95 2.05 12.66 -9.51
C ILE A 95 1.00 13.74 -9.80
N HIS A 96 0.79 14.06 -11.07
CA HIS A 96 -0.19 15.04 -11.53
C HIS A 96 -1.59 14.72 -11.02
N ASN A 97 -2.05 13.47 -11.21
CA ASN A 97 -3.36 13.04 -10.74
C ASN A 97 -3.49 13.15 -9.20
N SER A 98 -2.44 12.83 -8.45
CA SER A 98 -2.41 13.01 -6.99
C SER A 98 -2.52 14.49 -6.60
N ALA A 99 -1.74 15.35 -7.25
CA ALA A 99 -1.76 16.79 -7.01
C ALA A 99 -3.12 17.43 -7.37
N GLU A 100 -3.78 16.96 -8.44
CA GLU A 100 -5.15 17.38 -8.76
C GLU A 100 -6.15 17.03 -7.65
N ILE A 101 -6.05 15.83 -7.07
CA ILE A 101 -6.91 15.41 -5.95
C ILE A 101 -6.67 16.32 -4.73
N ILE A 102 -5.40 16.56 -4.39
CA ILE A 102 -5.03 17.46 -3.28
C ILE A 102 -5.57 18.87 -3.53
N ASN A 103 -5.35 19.43 -4.71
CA ASN A 103 -5.82 20.77 -5.07
C ASN A 103 -7.34 20.91 -5.06
N LYS A 104 -8.08 19.83 -5.36
CA LYS A 104 -9.56 19.82 -5.25
C LYS A 104 -10.04 19.83 -3.80
N GLN A 105 -9.26 19.26 -2.88
CA GLN A 105 -9.60 19.17 -1.46
C GLN A 105 -9.12 20.38 -0.65
N LEU A 106 -8.07 21.07 -1.11
CA LEU A 106 -7.52 22.25 -0.45
C LEU A 106 -8.21 23.54 -0.93
N SER A 107 -8.71 24.35 0.01
CA SER A 107 -9.29 25.67 -0.26
C SER A 107 -8.26 26.79 -0.43
N SER A 108 -7.01 26.54 -0.06
CA SER A 108 -5.87 27.47 -0.14
C SER A 108 -4.57 26.69 -0.36
N ASN A 109 -3.52 27.34 -0.89
CA ASN A 109 -2.22 26.73 -1.18
C ASN A 109 -2.31 25.65 -2.28
N VAL A 110 -2.87 26.03 -3.43
CA VAL A 110 -2.93 25.20 -4.63
C VAL A 110 -1.50 24.92 -5.10
N ILE A 111 -1.19 23.64 -5.30
CA ILE A 111 0.09 23.18 -5.85
C ILE A 111 0.24 23.73 -7.26
N ASN A 112 1.37 24.39 -7.52
CA ASN A 112 1.78 24.79 -8.87
C ASN A 112 2.33 23.56 -9.61
N PHE A 113 1.73 23.22 -10.75
CA PHE A 113 2.14 22.06 -11.54
C PHE A 113 3.48 22.23 -12.25
N ASP A 114 3.86 23.47 -12.61
CA ASP A 114 5.14 23.72 -13.27
C ASP A 114 6.30 23.47 -12.27
N ASP A 115 6.20 24.05 -11.07
CA ASP A 115 7.18 23.84 -10.00
C ASP A 115 7.24 22.36 -9.58
N LEU A 116 6.07 21.71 -9.47
CA LEU A 116 5.99 20.28 -9.15
C LEU A 116 6.65 19.40 -10.22
N PHE A 117 6.51 19.75 -11.50
CA PHE A 117 7.15 19.01 -12.59
C PHE A 117 8.67 19.07 -12.49
N ASP A 118 9.21 20.26 -12.20
CA ASP A 118 10.65 20.45 -12.01
C ASP A 118 11.15 19.65 -10.80
N GLU A 119 10.43 19.66 -9.67
CA GLU A 119 10.75 18.85 -8.49
C GLU A 119 10.76 17.35 -8.79
N VAL A 120 9.73 16.84 -9.47
CA VAL A 120 9.64 15.41 -9.85
C VAL A 120 10.78 15.02 -10.78
N SER A 121 11.15 15.90 -11.71
CA SER A 121 12.28 15.67 -12.63
C SER A 121 13.59 15.54 -11.86
N GLN A 122 13.82 16.41 -10.89
CA GLN A 122 15.01 16.37 -10.03
C GLN A 122 15.06 15.11 -9.16
N ILE A 123 13.93 14.72 -8.56
CA ILE A 123 13.85 13.48 -7.78
C ILE A 123 14.17 12.27 -8.67
N ASN A 124 13.62 12.24 -9.89
CA ASN A 124 13.90 11.18 -10.85
C ASN A 124 15.40 11.08 -11.20
N ASP A 125 16.09 12.21 -11.35
CA ASP A 125 17.54 12.23 -11.56
C ASP A 125 18.31 11.68 -10.36
N ILE A 126 17.85 11.94 -9.14
CA ILE A 126 18.42 11.37 -7.91
C ILE A 126 18.19 9.85 -7.89
N LEU A 127 16.95 9.40 -8.13
CA LEU A 127 16.57 7.99 -8.16
C LEU A 127 17.43 7.20 -9.16
N ASP A 128 17.68 7.75 -10.34
CA ASP A 128 18.52 7.10 -11.36
C ASP A 128 19.99 6.98 -10.90
N LYS A 129 20.50 7.93 -10.10
CA LYS A 129 21.87 7.91 -9.56
C LYS A 129 22.03 7.03 -8.32
N SER A 130 21.00 6.95 -7.47
CA SER A 130 21.07 6.29 -6.15
C SER A 130 20.30 4.97 -6.07
N LYS A 131 19.78 4.45 -7.18
CA LYS A 131 18.92 3.24 -7.24
C LYS A 131 19.41 2.08 -6.37
N LYS A 132 20.68 1.70 -6.47
CA LYS A 132 21.26 0.58 -5.70
C LYS A 132 21.24 0.82 -4.19
N ALA A 133 21.54 2.05 -3.76
CA ALA A 133 21.54 2.41 -2.34
C ALA A 133 20.11 2.51 -1.79
N LEU A 134 19.15 2.97 -2.60
CA LEU A 134 17.74 3.03 -2.22
C LEU A 134 17.10 1.64 -2.14
N ASP A 135 17.52 0.68 -2.98
CA ASP A 135 17.04 -0.70 -2.94
C ASP A 135 17.45 -1.44 -1.65
N GLU A 136 18.51 -0.98 -0.97
CA GLU A 136 18.95 -1.52 0.33
C GLU A 136 18.11 -1.00 1.52
N LEU A 137 17.33 0.06 1.31
CA LEU A 137 16.46 0.64 2.33
C LEU A 137 15.08 -0.04 2.34
N ASN A 138 14.57 -0.32 3.54
CA ASN A 138 13.38 -1.17 3.69
C ASN A 138 12.08 -0.37 3.75
N THR A 139 12.13 0.89 4.19
CA THR A 139 10.92 1.71 4.37
C THR A 139 10.85 2.87 3.38
N PRO A 140 9.65 3.30 2.97
CA PRO A 140 9.48 4.51 2.17
C PRO A 140 10.08 5.76 2.83
N GLU A 141 9.98 5.86 4.16
CA GLU A 141 10.53 6.99 4.92
C GLU A 141 12.06 7.08 4.79
N GLU A 142 12.78 5.96 4.97
CA GLU A 142 14.23 5.90 4.81
C GLU A 142 14.65 6.36 3.41
N LYS A 143 13.91 5.92 2.38
CA LYS A 143 14.14 6.30 0.99
C LYS A 143 13.92 7.79 0.77
N TRP A 144 12.80 8.35 1.22
CA TRP A 144 12.52 9.78 1.09
C TRP A 144 13.52 10.63 1.86
N LYS A 145 13.90 10.23 3.08
CA LYS A 145 14.94 10.91 3.85
C LYS A 145 16.27 10.93 3.11
N SER A 146 16.67 9.82 2.52
CA SER A 146 17.88 9.74 1.70
C SER A 146 17.82 10.67 0.48
N ILE A 147 16.68 10.72 -0.22
CA ILE A 147 16.46 11.61 -1.37
C ILE A 147 16.54 13.08 -0.96
N PHE A 148 15.87 13.46 0.12
CA PHE A 148 15.88 14.85 0.59
C PHE A 148 17.27 15.27 1.07
N SER A 149 18.00 14.41 1.79
CA SER A 149 19.39 14.71 2.15
C SER A 149 20.30 14.85 0.92
N ALA A 150 20.13 13.99 -0.10
CA ALA A 150 20.88 14.12 -1.35
C ALA A 150 20.52 15.39 -2.15
N SER A 151 19.31 15.91 -1.97
CA SER A 151 18.85 17.18 -2.55
C SER A 151 19.40 18.40 -1.79
N GLU A 152 19.57 18.30 -0.47
CA GLU A 152 20.10 19.38 0.39
C GLU A 152 21.60 19.61 0.23
N ASP A 153 22.37 18.59 -0.16
CA ASP A 153 23.83 18.65 -0.40
C ASP A 153 24.24 19.53 -1.62
N GLY A 154 23.32 20.30 -2.20
CA GLY A 154 23.67 21.57 -2.84
C GLY A 154 23.88 21.57 -4.35
N SER A 155 23.17 20.75 -5.13
CA SER A 155 23.13 20.92 -6.59
C SER A 155 21.83 21.51 -7.14
N LEU A 156 20.73 21.59 -6.37
CA LEU A 156 19.41 21.94 -6.92
C LEU A 156 18.51 22.78 -5.99
N MET A 157 19.07 23.42 -4.95
CA MET A 157 18.31 24.40 -4.15
C MET A 157 18.07 25.70 -4.91
N ASN A 158 17.04 25.72 -5.75
CA ASN A 158 16.33 26.92 -6.17
C ASN A 158 14.82 26.79 -5.87
N ILE A 159 14.46 26.27 -4.70
CA ILE A 159 13.12 26.52 -4.14
C ILE A 159 13.31 27.61 -3.08
N LYS A 160 13.44 28.84 -3.58
CA LYS A 160 13.39 30.03 -2.74
C LYS A 160 12.01 30.09 -2.09
N LYS A 161 12.00 30.05 -0.76
CA LYS A 161 11.12 30.81 0.15
C LYS A 161 9.70 31.07 -0.38
N LEU A 162 8.75 30.26 0.07
CA LEU A 162 7.39 30.74 0.38
C LEU A 162 7.44 31.59 1.65
#